data_AF-A0A3B3WDK7-F1
#
_entry.id   AF-A0A3B3WDK7-F1
#
_cell.length_a   1.000
_cell.length_b   1.000
_cell.length_c   1.000
_cell.angle_alpha   90.00
_cell.angle_beta   90.00
_cell.angle_gamma   90.00
#
_symmetry.space_group_name_H-M   'P 1'
#
loop_
_entity.id
_entity.type
_entity.pdbx_description
1 polymer ?
#
loop_
_entity_poly.entity_id
_entity_poly.type
_entity_poly.pdbx_seq_one_letter_code
_entity_poly.pdbx_strand_id
1 'polypeptide(L)'
;MAEAVANVARRINATVEEGKDSLDLSNCQLISFPDGVFKVLRTVSENIRIVTLADNKMKAISSKFFSTFTQLRELDLQGNIFTKLPDEVGEVEHLTSINLANNSFSIFPEKLTEIATLERIDLEGNSITELPLEKLSAMPALKWLNIKSNPLSSSTQSALRSPYNFEILLTTE
;
A
#
# COMPACT_ATOMS: atom_id res chain seq x y z
N MET A 1 -1.88 -23.16 -3.46
CA MET A 1 -0.63 -22.46 -3.10
C MET A 1 0.45 -22.67 -4.15
N ALA A 2 0.76 -23.90 -4.57
CA ALA A 2 1.79 -24.16 -5.60
C ALA A 2 1.55 -23.41 -6.94
N GLU A 3 0.31 -23.38 -7.43
CA GLU A 3 -0.03 -22.69 -8.68
C GLU A 3 0.12 -21.16 -8.59
N ALA A 4 -0.27 -20.56 -7.46
CA ALA A 4 -0.08 -19.13 -7.19
C ALA A 4 1.41 -18.76 -7.18
N VAL A 5 2.25 -19.58 -6.52
CA VAL A 5 3.71 -19.35 -6.48
C VAL A 5 4.32 -19.49 -7.88
N ALA A 6 3.89 -20.47 -8.67
CA ALA A 6 4.34 -20.63 -10.05
C ALA A 6 3.95 -19.43 -10.93
N ASN A 7 2.73 -18.91 -10.76
CA ASN A 7 2.27 -17.73 -11.49
C ASN A 7 3.10 -16.49 -11.12
N VAL A 8 3.33 -16.26 -9.81
CA VAL A 8 4.19 -15.16 -9.33
C VAL A 8 5.61 -15.29 -9.89
N ALA A 9 6.22 -16.48 -9.82
CA ALA A 9 7.56 -16.71 -10.35
C ALA A 9 7.64 -16.42 -11.86
N ARG A 10 6.61 -16.82 -12.62
CA ARG A 10 6.54 -16.55 -14.06
C ARG A 10 6.45 -15.05 -14.36
N ARG A 11 5.63 -14.31 -13.61
CA ARG A 11 5.50 -12.86 -13.78
C ARG A 11 6.78 -12.11 -13.40
N ILE A 12 7.43 -12.51 -12.32
CA ILE A 12 8.74 -11.95 -11.93
C ILE A 12 9.77 -12.19 -13.03
N ASN A 13 9.85 -13.41 -13.57
CA ASN A 13 10.77 -13.71 -14.66
C ASN A 13 10.46 -12.85 -15.90
N ALA A 14 9.19 -12.66 -16.26
CA ALA A 14 8.81 -11.78 -17.36
C ALA A 14 9.25 -10.32 -17.11
N THR A 15 9.01 -9.78 -15.90
CA THR A 15 9.50 -8.45 -15.50
C THR A 15 11.02 -8.34 -15.63
N VAL A 16 11.76 -9.40 -15.26
CA VAL A 16 13.23 -9.48 -15.37
C VAL A 16 13.66 -9.47 -16.83
N GLU A 17 13.06 -10.31 -17.68
CA GLU A 17 13.38 -10.44 -19.10
C GLU A 17 13.06 -9.15 -19.88
N GLU A 18 11.96 -8.48 -19.53
CA GLU A 18 11.54 -7.22 -20.15
C GLU A 18 12.26 -5.99 -19.56
N GLY A 19 13.03 -6.15 -18.48
CA GLY A 19 13.74 -5.06 -17.82
C GLY A 19 12.81 -3.99 -17.23
N LYS A 20 11.60 -4.38 -16.84
CA LYS A 20 10.58 -3.46 -16.32
C LYS A 20 10.89 -3.04 -14.88
N ASP A 21 10.53 -1.80 -14.55
CA ASP A 21 10.53 -1.29 -13.17
C ASP A 21 9.18 -1.48 -12.46
N SER A 22 8.19 -2.05 -13.15
CA SER A 22 6.89 -2.41 -12.58
C SER A 22 6.73 -3.92 -12.45
N LEU A 23 6.37 -4.38 -11.26
CA LEU A 23 6.06 -5.77 -10.97
C LEU A 23 4.56 -5.92 -10.69
N ASP A 24 3.86 -6.59 -11.60
CA ASP A 24 2.44 -6.87 -11.48
C ASP A 24 2.17 -8.30 -10.99
N LEU A 25 1.72 -8.42 -9.75
CA LEU A 25 1.31 -9.67 -9.10
C LEU A 25 -0.18 -9.64 -8.73
N SER A 26 -0.98 -8.84 -9.45
CA SER A 26 -2.42 -8.74 -9.26
C SER A 26 -3.14 -10.05 -9.60
N ASN A 27 -4.25 -10.32 -8.91
CA ASN A 27 -5.14 -11.47 -9.14
C ASN A 27 -4.40 -12.83 -9.19
N CYS A 28 -3.40 -13.01 -8.34
CA CYS A 28 -2.63 -14.26 -8.24
C CYS A 28 -3.19 -15.21 -7.16
N GLN A 29 -4.32 -14.86 -6.54
CA GLN A 29 -4.95 -15.61 -5.44
C GLN A 29 -4.00 -15.83 -4.25
N LEU A 30 -3.10 -14.87 -4.01
CA LEU A 30 -2.09 -14.94 -2.97
C LEU A 30 -2.72 -14.75 -1.59
N ILE A 31 -2.37 -15.63 -0.65
CA ILE A 31 -2.76 -15.51 0.76
C ILE A 31 -1.67 -14.78 1.56
N SER A 32 -0.42 -14.92 1.12
CA SER A 32 0.76 -14.25 1.64
C SER A 32 1.77 -14.07 0.50
N PHE A 33 2.70 -13.14 0.67
CA PHE A 33 3.81 -13.01 -0.26
C PHE A 33 4.71 -14.26 -0.17
N PRO A 34 5.06 -14.93 -1.28
CA PRO A 34 5.75 -16.21 -1.22
C PRO A 34 7.26 -16.02 -1.02
N ASP A 35 7.79 -16.37 0.16
CA ASP A 35 9.19 -16.11 0.50
C ASP A 35 10.23 -16.71 -0.48
N GLY A 36 9.87 -17.79 -1.18
CA GLY A 36 10.72 -18.41 -2.19
C GLY A 36 11.07 -17.50 -3.36
N VAL A 37 10.23 -16.51 -3.69
CA VAL A 37 10.48 -15.62 -4.83
C VAL A 37 11.44 -14.48 -4.51
N PHE A 38 11.72 -14.20 -3.22
CA PHE A 38 12.74 -13.23 -2.83
C PHE A 38 14.13 -13.56 -3.39
N LYS A 39 14.43 -14.86 -3.58
CA LYS A 39 15.70 -15.29 -4.18
C LYS A 39 15.83 -14.82 -5.63
N VAL A 40 14.73 -14.82 -6.38
CA VAL A 40 14.68 -14.37 -7.78
C VAL A 40 14.67 -12.84 -7.84
N LEU A 41 13.91 -12.22 -6.94
CA LEU A 41 13.75 -10.76 -6.86
C LEU A 41 15.04 -10.02 -6.52
N ARG A 42 15.99 -10.62 -5.79
CA ARG A 42 17.27 -9.97 -5.44
C ARG A 42 18.03 -9.37 -6.63
N THR A 43 17.85 -9.92 -7.82
CA THR A 43 18.56 -9.47 -9.02
C THR A 43 17.90 -8.24 -9.66
N VAL A 44 16.62 -7.98 -9.37
CA VAL A 44 15.81 -6.93 -10.02
C VAL A 44 15.18 -5.95 -9.05
N SER A 45 15.20 -6.24 -7.74
CA SER A 45 14.52 -5.45 -6.71
C SER A 45 15.01 -4.01 -6.63
N GLU A 46 16.26 -3.75 -7.00
CA GLU A 46 16.84 -2.40 -7.07
C GLU A 46 16.26 -1.56 -8.22
N ASN A 47 15.70 -2.20 -9.26
CA ASN A 47 15.09 -1.51 -10.39
C ASN A 47 13.57 -1.36 -10.23
N ILE A 48 12.95 -2.15 -9.35
CA ILE A 48 11.49 -2.16 -9.19
C ILE A 48 11.05 -0.95 -8.38
N ARG A 49 10.25 -0.10 -9.01
CA ARG A 49 9.66 1.12 -8.46
C ARG A 49 8.17 0.99 -8.23
N ILE A 50 7.49 0.12 -8.98
CA ILE A 50 6.03 -0.04 -8.91
C ILE A 50 5.74 -1.50 -8.61
N VAL A 51 4.97 -1.79 -7.56
CA VAL A 51 4.50 -3.14 -7.27
C VAL A 51 2.99 -3.11 -7.08
N THR A 52 2.27 -3.93 -7.85
CA THR A 52 0.85 -4.21 -7.59
C THR A 52 0.65 -5.64 -7.13
N LEU A 53 -0.06 -5.77 -6.02
CA LEU A 53 -0.56 -7.01 -5.42
C LEU A 53 -2.09 -6.94 -5.33
N ALA A 54 -2.74 -6.14 -6.19
CA ALA A 54 -4.18 -5.94 -6.16
C ALA A 54 -4.98 -7.23 -6.37
N ASP A 55 -6.21 -7.28 -5.86
CA ASP A 55 -7.16 -8.39 -6.05
C ASP A 55 -6.60 -9.76 -5.64
N ASN A 56 -5.82 -9.79 -4.57
CA ASN A 56 -5.37 -11.03 -3.94
C ASN A 56 -6.19 -11.31 -2.67
N LYS A 57 -5.76 -12.31 -1.88
CA LYS A 57 -6.39 -12.69 -0.61
C LYS A 57 -5.40 -12.49 0.54
N MET A 58 -4.55 -11.47 0.42
CA MET A 58 -3.46 -11.24 1.37
C MET A 58 -4.00 -10.65 2.66
N LYS A 59 -3.64 -11.27 3.79
CA LYS A 59 -3.95 -10.78 5.14
C LYS A 59 -2.82 -9.98 5.76
N ALA A 60 -1.61 -10.26 5.31
CA ALA A 60 -0.38 -9.72 5.85
C ALA A 60 0.71 -9.71 4.78
N ILE A 61 1.64 -8.80 4.96
CA ILE A 61 2.84 -8.66 4.15
C ILE A 61 4.04 -8.67 5.10
N SER A 62 5.09 -9.38 4.72
CA SER A 62 6.27 -9.56 5.57
C SER A 62 7.13 -8.29 5.53
N SER A 63 7.80 -7.95 6.63
CA SER A 63 8.79 -6.85 6.68
C SER A 63 9.89 -7.00 5.61
N LYS A 64 10.24 -8.26 5.30
CA LYS A 64 11.19 -8.60 4.24
C LYS A 64 10.79 -8.06 2.86
N PHE A 65 9.50 -7.84 2.61
CA PHE A 65 9.03 -7.20 1.39
C PHE A 65 9.59 -5.78 1.28
N PHE A 66 9.41 -4.97 2.32
CA PHE A 66 9.88 -3.59 2.37
C PHE A 66 11.41 -3.49 2.34
N SER A 67 12.11 -4.39 3.04
CA SER A 67 13.57 -4.46 2.96
C SER A 67 14.10 -4.95 1.60
N THR A 68 13.26 -5.59 0.77
CA THR A 68 13.66 -6.02 -0.59
C THR A 68 13.43 -4.91 -1.60
N PHE A 69 12.27 -4.26 -1.58
CA PHE A 69 11.88 -3.22 -2.53
C PHE A 69 12.24 -1.83 -2.00
N THR A 70 13.53 -1.55 -1.83
CA THR A 70 14.02 -0.28 -1.26
C THR A 70 13.81 0.93 -2.17
N GLN A 71 13.62 0.70 -3.49
CA GLN A 71 13.38 1.74 -4.49
C GLN A 71 11.89 1.90 -4.85
N LEU A 72 10.99 1.33 -4.05
CA LEU A 72 9.56 1.36 -4.28
C LEU A 72 9.01 2.79 -4.18
N ARG A 73 8.28 3.20 -5.21
CA ARG A 73 7.60 4.49 -5.36
C ARG A 73 6.09 4.34 -5.30
N GLU A 74 5.57 3.26 -5.87
CA GLU A 74 4.14 3.00 -5.90
C GLU A 74 3.84 1.58 -5.45
N LEU A 75 2.95 1.47 -4.47
CA LEU A 75 2.50 0.18 -3.93
C LEU A 75 0.99 0.10 -3.99
N ASP A 76 0.49 -0.90 -4.71
CA ASP A 76 -0.93 -1.17 -4.82
C ASP A 76 -1.28 -2.50 -4.14
N LEU A 77 -2.06 -2.43 -3.06
CA LEU A 77 -2.58 -3.55 -2.29
C LEU A 77 -4.12 -3.58 -2.33
N GLN A 78 -4.75 -2.94 -3.31
CA GLN A 78 -6.20 -2.86 -3.40
C GLN A 78 -6.88 -4.24 -3.42
N GLY A 79 -8.09 -4.37 -2.89
CA GLY A 79 -8.90 -5.57 -3.06
C GLY A 79 -8.33 -6.79 -2.36
N ASN A 80 -7.66 -6.58 -1.23
CA ASN A 80 -7.12 -7.62 -0.36
C ASN A 80 -7.91 -7.68 0.95
N ILE A 81 -7.38 -8.40 1.94
CA ILE A 81 -7.99 -8.55 3.27
C ILE A 81 -7.01 -8.10 4.36
N PHE A 82 -6.23 -7.06 4.07
CA PHE A 82 -5.31 -6.47 5.04
C PHE A 82 -6.08 -5.80 6.18
N THR A 83 -5.67 -6.10 7.40
CA THR A 83 -6.16 -5.43 8.62
C THR A 83 -5.14 -4.50 9.23
N LYS A 84 -3.86 -4.73 8.94
CA LYS A 84 -2.72 -3.92 9.37
C LYS A 84 -1.56 -4.05 8.39
N LEU A 85 -0.71 -3.04 8.37
CA LEU A 85 0.61 -3.09 7.74
C LEU A 85 1.68 -3.32 8.82
N PRO A 86 2.82 -3.93 8.49
CA PRO A 86 3.94 -4.04 9.42
C PRO A 86 4.64 -2.69 9.59
N ASP A 87 5.38 -2.51 10.69
CA ASP A 87 5.98 -1.22 11.04
C ASP A 87 7.03 -0.76 10.03
N GLU A 88 7.68 -1.72 9.37
CA GLU A 88 8.71 -1.50 8.36
C GLU A 88 8.18 -0.85 7.07
N VAL A 89 6.86 -0.67 6.91
CA VAL A 89 6.34 0.19 5.83
C VAL A 89 6.85 1.62 5.96
N GLY A 90 7.11 2.10 7.20
CA GLY A 90 7.68 3.42 7.45
C GLY A 90 9.13 3.57 6.99
N GLU A 91 9.84 2.47 6.71
CA GLU A 91 11.23 2.49 6.24
C GLU A 91 11.35 2.73 4.73
N VAL A 92 10.24 2.76 3.99
CA VAL A 92 10.25 2.94 2.53
C VAL A 92 10.37 4.41 2.16
N GLU A 93 11.60 4.92 2.17
CA GLU A 93 11.93 6.35 2.00
C GLU A 93 11.57 6.96 0.63
N HIS A 94 11.22 6.13 -0.35
CA HIS A 94 10.93 6.59 -1.72
C HIS A 94 9.47 6.43 -2.13
N LEU A 95 8.61 5.93 -1.23
CA LEU A 95 7.21 5.66 -1.54
C LEU A 95 6.47 6.99 -1.70
N THR A 96 5.87 7.19 -2.87
CA THR A 96 5.11 8.39 -3.24
C THR A 96 3.61 8.13 -3.31
N SER A 97 3.20 6.89 -3.59
CA SER A 97 1.79 6.51 -3.70
C SER A 97 1.54 5.14 -3.07
N ILE A 98 0.49 5.04 -2.27
CA ILE A 98 0.02 3.77 -1.73
C ILE A 98 -1.50 3.63 -1.92
N ASN A 99 -1.91 2.50 -2.50
CA ASN A 99 -3.31 2.13 -2.65
C ASN A 99 -3.65 0.96 -1.71
N LEU A 100 -4.51 1.23 -0.74
CA LEU A 100 -5.04 0.28 0.24
C LEU A 100 -6.56 0.17 0.13
N ALA A 101 -7.16 0.59 -0.99
CA ALA A 101 -8.60 0.58 -1.18
C ALA A 101 -9.17 -0.84 -1.10
N ASN A 102 -10.43 -0.98 -0.70
CA ASN A 102 -11.16 -2.23 -0.57
C ASN A 102 -10.40 -3.28 0.25
N ASN A 103 -9.94 -2.90 1.43
CA ASN A 103 -9.32 -3.78 2.42
C ASN A 103 -10.18 -3.84 3.69
N SER A 104 -9.62 -4.32 4.81
CA SER A 104 -10.30 -4.45 6.09
C SER A 104 -9.58 -3.67 7.20
N PHE A 105 -9.00 -2.51 6.87
CA PHE A 105 -8.37 -1.66 7.88
C PHE A 105 -9.42 -1.04 8.79
N SER A 106 -9.33 -1.31 10.09
CA SER A 106 -10.18 -0.67 11.11
C SER A 106 -9.58 0.63 11.65
N ILE A 107 -8.26 0.79 11.53
CA ILE A 107 -7.50 1.93 12.02
C ILE A 107 -6.54 2.34 10.91
N PHE A 108 -6.25 3.62 10.80
CA PHE A 108 -5.22 4.12 9.90
C PHE A 108 -3.84 3.53 10.26
N PRO A 109 -3.07 3.03 9.29
CA PRO A 109 -1.70 2.57 9.52
C PRO A 109 -0.76 3.77 9.78
N GLU A 110 -0.60 4.16 11.05
CA GLU A 110 0.15 5.36 11.46
C GLU A 110 1.58 5.42 10.93
N LYS A 111 2.19 4.26 10.68
CA LYS A 111 3.54 4.14 10.12
C LYS A 111 3.68 4.74 8.71
N LEU A 112 2.59 4.87 7.96
CA LEU A 112 2.59 5.62 6.69
C LEU A 112 2.89 7.11 6.88
N THR A 113 2.60 7.67 8.06
CA THR A 113 2.90 9.08 8.36
C THR A 113 4.39 9.35 8.58
N GLU A 114 5.19 8.32 8.77
CA GLU A 114 6.65 8.42 8.90
C GLU A 114 7.33 8.58 7.52
N ILE A 115 6.62 8.27 6.43
CA ILE A 115 7.12 8.35 5.06
C ILE A 115 7.03 9.79 4.54
N ALA A 116 8.14 10.52 4.61
CA ALA A 116 8.19 11.92 4.21
C ALA A 116 7.88 12.18 2.72
N THR A 117 8.04 11.19 1.85
CA THR A 117 7.82 11.30 0.40
C THR A 117 6.40 10.96 -0.04
N LEU A 118 5.54 10.48 0.86
CA LEU A 118 4.24 9.94 0.49
C LEU A 118 3.29 11.08 0.10
N GLU A 119 2.87 11.09 -1.17
CA GLU A 119 2.02 12.13 -1.74
C GLU A 119 0.55 11.71 -1.82
N ARG A 120 0.30 10.42 -2.07
CA ARG A 120 -1.05 9.88 -2.28
C ARG A 120 -1.31 8.65 -1.43
N ILE A 121 -2.44 8.66 -0.74
CA ILE A 121 -2.91 7.55 0.09
C ILE A 121 -4.36 7.26 -0.29
N ASP A 122 -4.62 6.04 -0.77
CA ASP A 122 -5.98 5.55 -0.97
C ASP A 122 -6.36 4.53 0.10
N LEU A 123 -7.42 4.82 0.85
CA LEU A 123 -8.02 3.97 1.88
C LEU A 123 -9.51 3.77 1.63
N GLU A 124 -10.01 4.00 0.40
CA GLU A 124 -11.43 3.85 0.09
C GLU A 124 -11.95 2.45 0.44
N GLY A 125 -13.18 2.35 0.94
CA GLY A 125 -13.82 1.05 1.16
C GLY A 125 -13.16 0.21 2.25
N ASN A 126 -12.66 0.86 3.30
CA ASN A 126 -12.15 0.22 4.50
C ASN A 126 -13.14 0.40 5.68
N SER A 127 -12.75 -0.05 6.86
CA SER A 127 -13.54 0.06 8.10
C SER A 127 -12.97 1.09 9.08
N ILE A 128 -12.31 2.13 8.56
CA ILE A 128 -11.59 3.10 9.38
C ILE A 128 -12.57 4.02 10.11
N THR A 129 -12.45 4.08 11.42
CA THR A 129 -13.27 4.96 12.27
C THR A 129 -12.56 6.25 12.66
N GLU A 130 -11.24 6.22 12.76
CA GLU A 130 -10.40 7.33 13.23
C GLU A 130 -9.16 7.50 12.36
N LEU A 131 -8.73 8.76 12.22
CA LEU A 131 -7.57 9.16 11.42
C LEU A 131 -6.63 10.03 12.26
N PRO A 132 -5.31 9.84 12.17
CA PRO A 132 -4.34 10.68 12.87
C PRO A 132 -4.13 11.99 12.10
N LEU A 133 -5.13 12.87 12.14
CA LEU A 133 -5.17 14.13 11.35
C LEU A 133 -3.98 15.05 11.65
N GLU A 134 -3.50 15.09 12.89
CA GLU A 134 -2.31 15.86 13.27
C GLU A 134 -1.06 15.35 12.55
N LYS A 135 -0.87 14.03 12.48
CA LYS A 135 0.28 13.42 11.79
C LYS A 135 0.17 13.55 10.28
N LEU A 136 -1.02 13.33 9.72
CA LEU A 136 -1.30 13.51 8.29
C LEU A 136 -1.02 14.96 7.85
N SER A 137 -1.39 15.94 8.67
CA SER A 137 -1.10 17.36 8.41
C SER A 137 0.38 17.71 8.51
N ALA A 138 1.14 16.96 9.30
CA ALA A 138 2.58 17.13 9.45
C ALA A 138 3.37 16.50 8.29
N MET A 139 2.74 15.70 7.43
CA MET A 139 3.41 15.10 6.28
C MET A 139 3.75 16.18 5.24
N PRO A 140 5.04 16.35 4.88
CA PRO A 140 5.46 17.46 4.04
C PRO A 140 5.07 17.31 2.56
N ALA A 141 4.91 16.07 2.09
CA ALA A 141 4.64 15.77 0.68
C ALA A 141 3.21 15.32 0.40
N LEU A 142 2.37 15.10 1.43
CA LEU A 142 1.01 14.60 1.26
C LEU A 142 0.18 15.64 0.49
N LYS A 143 -0.43 15.20 -0.61
CA LYS A 143 -1.27 16.02 -1.49
C LYS A 143 -2.67 15.47 -1.60
N TRP A 144 -2.85 14.16 -1.43
CA TRP A 144 -4.12 13.50 -1.71
C TRP A 144 -4.37 12.33 -0.74
N LEU A 145 -5.55 12.31 -0.14
CA LEU A 145 -6.01 11.29 0.78
C LEU A 145 -7.44 10.88 0.43
N ASN A 146 -7.66 9.63 0.04
CA ASN A 146 -8.99 9.08 -0.18
C ASN A 146 -9.39 8.21 1.00
N ILE A 147 -10.47 8.59 1.67
CA ILE A 147 -11.05 7.88 2.83
C ILE A 147 -12.53 7.62 2.62
N LYS A 148 -12.97 7.67 1.38
CA LYS A 148 -14.35 7.40 0.96
C LYS A 148 -14.80 6.01 1.38
N SER A 149 -16.11 5.83 1.58
CA SER A 149 -16.68 4.53 1.99
C SER A 149 -16.04 3.95 3.25
N ASN A 150 -15.64 4.80 4.21
CA ASN A 150 -15.23 4.40 5.55
C ASN A 150 -16.25 4.88 6.60
N PRO A 151 -16.51 4.09 7.65
CA PRO A 151 -17.40 4.45 8.75
C PRO A 151 -16.72 5.43 9.74
N LEU A 152 -16.27 6.59 9.24
CA LEU A 152 -15.59 7.60 10.04
C LEU A 152 -16.48 8.07 11.20
N SER A 153 -15.90 8.15 12.40
CA SER A 153 -16.58 8.66 13.59
C SER A 153 -16.98 10.13 13.43
N SER A 154 -18.03 10.56 14.12
CA SER A 154 -18.49 11.96 14.07
C SER A 154 -17.43 12.97 14.51
N SER A 155 -16.55 12.57 15.43
CA SER A 155 -15.38 13.35 15.84
C SER A 155 -14.40 13.54 14.69
N THR A 156 -14.02 12.46 13.99
CA THR A 156 -13.13 12.53 12.82
C THR A 156 -13.75 13.33 11.68
N GLN A 157 -15.03 13.12 11.36
CA GLN A 157 -15.73 13.91 10.35
C GLN A 157 -15.78 15.41 10.69
N SER A 158 -15.93 15.75 11.97
CA SER A 158 -15.91 17.15 12.42
C SER A 158 -14.53 17.77 12.28
N ALA A 159 -13.47 17.02 12.62
CA ALA A 159 -12.10 17.48 12.46
C ALA A 159 -11.70 17.62 10.98
N LEU A 160 -12.27 16.81 10.09
CA LEU A 160 -12.07 16.88 8.63
C LEU A 160 -12.70 18.13 7.98
N ARG A 161 -13.50 18.92 8.71
CA ARG A 161 -14.07 20.19 8.21
C ARG A 161 -13.06 21.33 8.19
N SER A 162 -11.94 21.19 8.91
CA SER A 162 -10.85 22.15 8.87
C SER A 162 -10.10 22.07 7.53
N PRO A 163 -9.53 23.18 7.03
CA PRO A 163 -8.69 23.13 5.84
C PRO A 163 -7.40 22.37 6.15
N TYR A 164 -7.08 21.39 5.32
CA TYR A 164 -5.81 20.66 5.33
C TYR A 164 -4.96 21.09 4.14
N ASN A 165 -3.64 20.89 4.24
CA ASN A 165 -2.71 21.19 3.14
C ASN A 165 -2.81 20.19 1.96
N PHE A 166 -3.70 19.20 2.07
CA PHE A 166 -3.89 18.13 1.11
C PHE A 166 -5.38 17.95 0.80
N GLU A 167 -5.67 17.41 -0.38
CA GLU A 167 -7.00 17.09 -0.84
C GLU A 167 -7.52 15.83 -0.13
N ILE A 168 -8.75 15.89 0.40
CA ILE A 168 -9.37 14.76 1.10
C ILE A 168 -10.67 14.38 0.39
N LEU A 169 -10.77 13.13 -0.05
CA LEU A 169 -12.02 12.58 -0.58
C LEU A 169 -12.79 11.84 0.50
N LEU A 170 -13.99 12.35 0.74
CA LEU A 170 -14.88 11.94 1.84
C LEU A 170 -16.19 11.32 1.32
N THR A 171 -16.65 11.71 0.13
CA THR A 171 -17.97 11.36 -0.41
C THR A 171 -17.87 10.82 -1.83
N THR A 172 -18.67 9.79 -2.14
CA THR A 172 -19.22 9.62 -3.50
C THR A 172 -20.16 10.82 -3.72
N GLU A 173 -19.85 11.68 -4.68
CA GLU A 173 -20.92 12.45 -5.35
C GLU A 173 -21.97 11.50 -5.95
#